data_AF-A0A9P6CF17-F1
#
_entry.id   AF-A0A9P6CF17-F1
#
_cell.length_a   1.000
_cell.length_b   1.000
_cell.length_c   1.000
_cell.angle_alpha   90.00
_cell.angle_beta   90.00
_cell.angle_gamma   90.00
#
_symmetry.space_group_name_H-M   'P 1'
#
loop_
_entity.id
_entity.type
_entity.pdbx_description
1 polymer ?
#
loop_
_entity_poly.entity_id
_entity_poly.type
_entity_poly.pdbx_seq_one_letter_code
_entity_poly.pdbx_strand_id
1 'polypeptide(L)'
;SNDPPSDTQAQRLNSFRASCRGEVDVLDDRIADLNAELAWLLDQRSLRESQAAVCSSLLSPFRRLPTEILGEIFLYCLPEARYRTASRNQAPLLLGQICSRWRGIALGMSKLWEEFTMHIN
;
A
#
# COMPACT_ATOMS: atom_id res chain seq x y z
N SER A 1 5.73 45.23 39.92
CA SER A 1 6.86 46.12 39.63
C SER A 1 7.66 45.52 38.50
N ASN A 2 8.18 46.33 37.59
CA ASN A 2 8.99 45.89 36.44
C ASN A 2 10.50 46.06 36.70
N ASP A 3 10.89 46.12 37.98
CA ASP A 3 12.28 46.30 38.40
C ASP A 3 13.09 45.03 38.10
N PRO A 4 14.38 45.17 37.75
CA PRO A 4 15.25 44.02 37.50
C PRO A 4 15.39 43.14 38.76
N PRO A 5 15.53 41.81 38.60
CA PRO A 5 15.70 40.90 39.71
C PRO A 5 16.99 41.21 40.47
N SER A 6 16.96 41.05 41.79
CA SER A 6 18.19 41.11 42.58
C SER A 6 19.14 39.98 42.22
N ASP A 7 20.44 40.13 42.51
CA ASP A 7 21.45 39.13 42.15
C ASP A 7 21.11 37.72 42.67
N THR A 8 20.55 37.64 43.89
CA THR A 8 20.13 36.37 44.49
C THR A 8 18.92 35.76 43.78
N GLN A 9 17.98 36.57 43.31
CA GLN A 9 16.85 36.11 42.50
C GLN A 9 17.31 35.65 41.12
N ALA A 10 18.18 36.41 40.46
CA ALA A 10 18.76 36.05 39.18
C ALA A 10 19.55 34.74 39.26
N GLN A 11 20.32 34.53 40.33
CA GLN A 11 21.09 33.30 40.53
C GLN A 11 20.19 32.07 40.71
N ARG A 12 19.12 32.17 41.51
CA ARG A 12 18.13 31.08 41.68
C ARG A 12 17.44 30.73 40.36
N LEU A 13 17.03 31.75 39.60
CA LEU A 13 16.39 31.56 38.29
C LEU A 13 17.34 30.89 37.29
N ASN A 14 18.61 31.26 37.28
CA ASN A 14 19.61 30.64 36.41
C ASN A 14 19.86 29.18 36.79
N SER A 15 19.96 28.85 38.08
CA SER A 15 20.11 27.47 38.54
C SER A 15 18.89 26.62 38.19
N PHE A 16 17.68 27.15 38.39
CA PHE A 16 16.44 26.47 37.99
C PHE A 16 16.40 26.25 36.47
N ARG A 17 16.75 27.27 35.68
CA ARG A 17 16.83 27.18 34.22
C ARG A 17 17.83 26.12 33.76
N ALA A 18 18.97 26.00 34.43
CA ALA A 18 19.96 24.96 34.14
C ALA A 18 19.41 23.55 34.47
N SER A 19 18.72 23.39 35.61
CA SER A 19 18.05 22.13 35.98
C SER A 19 17.02 21.71 34.93
N CYS A 20 16.10 22.61 34.57
CA CYS A 20 15.09 22.33 33.55
C CYS A 20 15.71 21.98 32.20
N ARG A 21 16.82 22.63 31.83
CA ARG A 21 17.51 22.31 30.58
C ARG A 21 18.07 20.88 30.60
N GLY A 22 18.72 20.47 31.69
CA GLY A 22 19.20 19.10 31.83
C GLY A 22 18.08 18.06 31.80
N GLU A 23 16.93 18.35 32.41
CA GLU A 23 15.74 17.48 32.34
C GLU A 23 15.20 17.36 30.91
N VAL A 24 15.16 18.47 30.17
CA VAL A 24 14.74 18.47 28.75
C VAL A 24 15.72 17.67 27.90
N ASP A 25 17.04 17.85 28.09
CA ASP A 25 18.06 17.12 27.33
C ASP A 25 17.89 15.59 27.53
N VAL A 26 17.64 15.14 28.77
CA VAL A 26 17.37 13.72 29.08
C VAL A 26 16.09 13.21 28.42
N LEU A 27 15.04 14.03 28.38
CA LEU A 27 13.79 13.66 27.69
C LEU A 27 13.98 13.59 26.18
N ASP A 28 14.73 14.51 25.58
CA ASP A 28 15.02 14.55 24.16
C ASP A 28 15.84 13.31 23.74
N ASP A 29 16.85 12.92 24.53
CA ASP A 29 17.60 11.67 24.32
C ASP A 29 16.67 10.46 24.33
N ARG A 30 15.75 10.40 25.32
CA ARG A 30 14.79 9.29 25.42
C ARG A 30 13.80 9.27 24.25
N ILE A 31 13.36 10.43 23.79
CA ILE A 31 12.50 10.58 22.60
C ILE A 31 13.25 10.10 21.36
N ALA A 32 14.53 10.46 21.20
CA ALA A 32 15.34 10.05 20.07
C ALA A 32 15.49 8.51 20.04
N ASP A 33 15.81 7.89 21.16
CA ASP A 33 15.92 6.43 21.30
C ASP A 33 14.61 5.72 20.92
N LEU A 34 13.49 6.17 21.49
CA LEU A 34 12.18 5.55 21.24
C LEU A 34 11.73 5.75 19.79
N ASN A 35 12.05 6.89 19.17
CA ASN A 35 11.77 7.12 17.76
C ASN A 35 12.60 6.22 16.85
N ALA A 36 13.86 5.95 17.19
CA ALA A 36 14.70 5.01 16.45
C ALA A 36 14.15 3.57 16.56
N GLU A 37 13.71 3.16 17.75
CA GLU A 37 13.06 1.86 17.96
C GLU A 37 11.74 1.76 17.17
N LEU A 38 10.92 2.81 17.20
CA LEU A 38 9.68 2.88 16.43
C LEU A 38 9.93 2.77 14.92
N ALA A 39 10.93 3.49 14.40
CA ALA A 39 11.30 3.43 12.99
C ALA A 39 11.68 2.01 12.58
N TRP A 40 12.53 1.34 13.36
CA TRP A 40 12.90 -0.05 13.12
C TRP A 40 11.68 -1.00 13.15
N LEU A 41 10.78 -0.85 14.12
CA LEU A 41 9.57 -1.66 14.22
C LEU A 41 8.65 -1.47 13.02
N LEU A 42 8.50 -0.24 12.53
CA LEU A 42 7.70 0.06 11.34
C LEU A 42 8.28 -0.59 10.08
N ASP A 43 9.60 -0.58 9.92
CA ASP A 43 10.28 -1.25 8.80
C ASP A 43 10.08 -2.76 8.86
N GLN A 44 10.22 -3.36 10.05
CA GLN A 44 9.95 -4.80 10.24
C GLN A 44 8.49 -5.14 9.94
N ARG A 45 7.54 -4.31 10.39
CA ARG A 45 6.11 -4.49 10.10
C ARG A 45 5.85 -4.46 8.60
N SER A 46 6.37 -3.47 7.90
CA SER A 46 6.26 -3.33 6.44
C SER A 46 6.79 -4.55 5.70
N LEU A 47 7.98 -5.05 6.10
CA LEU A 47 8.55 -6.25 5.52
C LEU A 47 7.64 -7.46 5.71
N ARG A 48 7.10 -7.68 6.91
CA ARG A 48 6.22 -8.81 7.20
C ARG A 48 4.89 -8.72 6.46
N GLU A 49 4.32 -7.53 6.35
CA GLU A 49 3.10 -7.30 5.56
C GLU A 49 3.33 -7.61 4.08
N SER A 50 4.48 -7.21 3.52
CA SER A 50 4.82 -7.54 2.13
C SER A 50 4.93 -9.05 1.90
N GLN A 51 5.55 -9.78 2.83
CA GLN A 51 5.66 -11.25 2.77
C GLN A 51 4.28 -11.93 2.88
N ALA A 52 3.45 -11.47 3.82
CA ALA A 52 2.10 -11.99 4.00
C ALA A 52 1.22 -11.74 2.75
N ALA A 53 1.35 -10.57 2.12
CA ALA A 53 0.63 -10.23 0.89
C ALA A 53 1.03 -11.15 -0.28
N VAL A 54 2.32 -11.46 -0.42
CA VAL A 54 2.82 -12.43 -1.43
C VAL A 54 2.23 -13.81 -1.18
N CYS A 55 2.31 -14.32 0.05
CA CYS A 55 1.72 -15.62 0.41
C CYS A 55 0.21 -15.66 0.12
N SER A 56 -0.51 -14.60 0.49
CA SER A 56 -1.95 -14.48 0.23
C SER A 56 -2.26 -14.51 -1.27
N SER A 57 -1.46 -13.84 -2.10
CA SER A 57 -1.58 -13.90 -3.56
C SER A 57 -1.32 -15.30 -4.12
N LEU A 58 -0.33 -16.01 -3.59
CA LEU A 58 -0.01 -17.39 -3.98
C LEU A 58 -1.09 -18.39 -3.56
N LEU A 59 -1.69 -18.19 -2.40
CA LEU A 59 -2.74 -19.04 -1.85
C LEU A 59 -4.14 -18.66 -2.35
N SER A 60 -4.26 -17.60 -3.15
CA SER A 60 -5.52 -17.14 -3.72
C SER A 60 -6.25 -18.30 -4.43
N PRO A 61 -7.55 -18.53 -4.13
CA PRO A 61 -8.34 -19.59 -4.75
C PRO A 61 -8.32 -19.53 -6.28
N PHE A 62 -8.24 -18.33 -6.86
CA PHE A 62 -8.18 -18.12 -8.31
C PHE A 62 -6.94 -18.75 -8.96
N ARG A 63 -5.84 -18.97 -8.23
CA ARG A 63 -4.69 -19.72 -8.74
C ARG A 63 -4.93 -21.22 -8.82
N ARG A 64 -5.89 -21.75 -8.06
CA ARG A 64 -6.23 -23.19 -8.00
C ARG A 64 -7.48 -23.57 -8.80
N LEU A 65 -8.30 -22.61 -9.19
CA LEU A 65 -9.46 -22.87 -10.05
C LEU A 65 -9.02 -23.55 -11.35
N PRO A 66 -9.73 -24.57 -11.85
CA PRO A 66 -9.52 -25.10 -13.20
C PRO A 66 -9.67 -24.02 -14.27
N THR A 67 -9.05 -24.24 -15.44
CA THR A 67 -9.09 -23.28 -16.55
C THR A 67 -10.51 -23.07 -17.08
N GLU A 68 -11.32 -24.12 -17.06
CA GLU A 68 -12.71 -24.14 -17.50
C GLU A 68 -13.55 -23.20 -16.63
N ILE A 69 -13.38 -23.28 -15.30
CA ILE A 69 -14.11 -22.44 -14.35
C ILE A 69 -13.69 -20.97 -14.46
N LEU A 70 -12.40 -20.70 -14.63
CA LEU A 70 -11.93 -19.33 -14.90
C LEU A 70 -12.49 -18.79 -16.22
N GLY A 71 -12.56 -19.63 -17.25
CA GLY A 71 -13.15 -19.28 -18.54
C GLY A 71 -14.63 -18.90 -18.45
N GLU A 72 -15.42 -19.67 -17.71
CA GLU A 72 -16.82 -19.35 -17.42
C GLU A 72 -16.95 -18.01 -16.69
N ILE A 73 -16.13 -17.78 -15.66
CA ILE A 73 -16.09 -16.49 -14.95
C ILE A 73 -15.75 -15.34 -15.92
N PHE A 74 -14.80 -15.54 -16.84
CA PHE A 74 -14.40 -14.51 -17.80
C PHE A 74 -15.55 -14.12 -18.74
N LEU A 75 -16.40 -15.07 -19.13
CA LEU A 75 -17.59 -14.80 -19.94
C LEU A 75 -18.57 -13.89 -19.19
N TYR A 76 -18.74 -14.09 -17.88
CA TYR A 76 -19.55 -13.20 -17.04
C TYR A 76 -18.95 -11.82 -16.80
N CYS A 77 -17.66 -11.61 -17.09
CA CYS A 77 -17.02 -10.30 -16.98
C CYS A 77 -17.15 -9.44 -18.24
N LEU A 78 -17.74 -9.97 -19.31
CA LEU A 78 -17.89 -9.25 -20.57
C LEU A 78 -18.86 -8.07 -20.43
N PRO A 79 -18.60 -6.91 -21.07
CA PRO A 79 -19.52 -5.77 -21.03
C PRO A 79 -20.90 -6.13 -21.61
N GLU A 80 -21.98 -5.64 -20.98
CA GLU A 80 -23.37 -5.86 -21.43
C GLU A 80 -23.72 -5.14 -22.74
N ALA A 81 -22.91 -4.15 -23.16
CA ALA A 81 -23.20 -3.35 -24.34
C ALA A 81 -23.01 -4.14 -25.65
N ARG A 82 -24.00 -4.05 -26.54
CA ARG A 82 -24.07 -4.73 -27.86
C ARG A 82 -22.89 -4.46 -28.80
N TYR A 83 -22.09 -3.43 -28.53
CA TYR A 83 -20.85 -3.13 -29.25
C TYR A 83 -19.74 -2.94 -28.22
N ARG A 84 -18.87 -3.94 -28.10
CA ARG A 84 -17.73 -3.91 -27.19
C ARG A 84 -16.62 -3.11 -27.86
N THR A 85 -16.67 -1.79 -27.72
CA THR A 85 -15.54 -0.95 -28.11
C THR A 85 -14.30 -1.42 -27.37
N ALA A 86 -13.25 -1.77 -28.10
CA ALA A 86 -11.99 -2.23 -27.53
C ALA A 86 -11.44 -1.22 -26.50
N SER A 87 -11.55 -1.56 -25.22
CA SER A 87 -11.00 -0.77 -24.12
C SER A 87 -10.06 -1.62 -23.28
N ARG A 88 -8.86 -1.09 -23.02
CA ARG A 88 -7.89 -1.73 -22.11
C ARG A 88 -8.43 -1.93 -20.70
N ASN A 89 -9.47 -1.18 -20.32
CA ASN A 89 -10.09 -1.20 -19.00
C ASN A 89 -11.35 -2.09 -18.96
N GLN A 90 -11.65 -2.84 -20.03
CA GLN A 90 -12.81 -3.74 -20.11
C GLN A 90 -12.38 -5.14 -20.55
N ALA A 91 -13.15 -6.16 -20.15
CA ALA A 91 -12.96 -7.51 -20.67
C ALA A 91 -13.26 -7.55 -22.18
N PRO A 92 -12.56 -8.39 -22.96
CA PRO A 92 -11.57 -9.37 -22.51
C PRO A 92 -10.15 -8.80 -22.27
N LEU A 93 -9.85 -7.58 -22.70
CA LEU A 93 -8.49 -7.00 -22.62
C LEU A 93 -8.00 -6.81 -21.19
N LEU A 94 -8.87 -6.38 -20.27
CA LEU A 94 -8.54 -6.22 -18.86
C LEU A 94 -8.11 -7.53 -18.20
N LEU A 95 -8.77 -8.65 -18.54
CA LEU A 95 -8.48 -9.97 -17.99
C LEU A 95 -7.05 -10.41 -18.36
N GLY A 96 -6.62 -10.06 -19.57
CA GLY A 96 -5.26 -10.28 -20.05
C GLY A 96 -4.19 -9.44 -19.36
N GLN A 97 -4.54 -8.47 -18.51
CA GLN A 97 -3.57 -7.65 -17.77
C GLN A 97 -3.30 -8.15 -16.34
N ILE A 98 -4.11 -9.07 -15.84
CA ILE A 98 -4.06 -9.50 -14.43
C ILE A 98 -2.85 -10.40 -14.14
N CYS A 99 -2.68 -11.49 -14.90
CA CYS A 99 -1.48 -12.33 -14.82
C CYS A 99 -1.26 -13.13 -16.12
N SER A 100 -0.10 -13.78 -16.26
CA SER A 100 0.25 -14.58 -17.44
C SER A 100 -0.74 -15.73 -17.69
N ARG A 101 -1.20 -16.40 -16.62
CA ARG A 101 -2.20 -17.47 -16.71
C ARG A 101 -3.52 -16.97 -17.27
N TRP A 102 -4.04 -15.87 -16.73
CA TRP A 102 -5.31 -15.27 -17.18
C TRP A 102 -5.21 -14.80 -18.63
N ARG A 103 -4.08 -14.22 -19.03
CA ARG A 103 -3.80 -13.87 -20.43
C ARG A 103 -3.83 -15.09 -21.34
N GLY A 104 -3.18 -16.18 -20.97
CA GLY A 104 -3.18 -17.42 -21.75
C GLY A 104 -4.59 -17.98 -21.94
N ILE A 105 -5.39 -18.00 -20.87
CA ILE A 105 -6.80 -18.43 -20.92
C ILE A 105 -7.62 -17.50 -21.81
N ALA A 106 -7.53 -16.18 -21.59
CA ALA A 106 -8.31 -15.19 -22.34
C ALA A 106 -8.00 -15.23 -23.84
N LEU A 107 -6.72 -15.35 -24.23
CA LEU A 107 -6.31 -15.47 -25.62
C LEU A 107 -6.70 -16.83 -26.24
N GLY A 108 -6.71 -17.90 -25.45
CA GLY A 108 -7.07 -19.24 -25.92
C GLY A 108 -8.58 -19.48 -26.08
N MET A 109 -9.42 -18.60 -25.53
CA MET A 109 -10.88 -18.74 -25.57
C MET A 109 -11.51 -17.85 -26.62
N SER A 110 -11.81 -18.41 -27.81
CA SER A 110 -12.44 -17.68 -28.92
C SER A 110 -13.74 -16.97 -28.53
N LYS A 111 -14.57 -17.59 -27.67
CA LYS A 111 -15.85 -17.04 -27.17
C LYS A 111 -15.74 -15.65 -26.54
N LEU A 112 -14.59 -15.31 -25.97
CA LEU A 112 -14.37 -13.99 -25.37
C LEU A 112 -14.26 -12.87 -26.42
N TRP A 113 -13.97 -13.23 -27.66
CA TRP A 113 -13.66 -12.30 -28.76
C TRP A 113 -14.72 -12.27 -29.86
N GLU A 114 -15.77 -13.09 -29.79
CA GLU A 114 -16.78 -13.23 -30.85
C GLU A 114 -17.51 -11.91 -31.20
N GLU A 115 -17.65 -10.99 -30.24
CA GLU A 115 -18.30 -9.67 -30.41
C GLU A 115 -17.32 -8.50 -30.23
N PHE A 116 -16.01 -8.75 -30.38
CA PHE A 116 -14.98 -7.73 -30.17
C PHE A 116 -14.69 -6.96 -31.46
N THR A 117 -15.01 -5.66 -31.48
CA THR A 117 -14.71 -4.75 -32.60
C THR A 117 -13.58 -3.79 -32.25
N MET A 118 -12.50 -3.85 -33.03
CA MET A 118 -11.38 -2.91 -32.94
C MET A 118 -11.51 -1.86 -34.04
N HIS A 119 -11.66 -0.59 -33.64
CA HIS A 119 -11.59 0.53 -34.57
C HIS A 119 -10.12 0.90 -34.79
N ILE A 120 -9.63 0.74 -36.01
CA ILE A 120 -8.29 1.17 -36.43
C ILE A 120 -8.47 2.52 -37.13
N ASN A 121 -7.87 3.58 -36.58
CA ASN A 121 -7.83 4.91 -37.18
C ASN A 121 -6.74 5.03 -38.24
#